data_AF-A0A442HBG8-F1
#
_entry.id   AF-A0A442HBG8-F1
#
_cell.length_a   1.000
_cell.length_b   1.000
_cell.length_c   1.000
_cell.angle_alpha   90.00
_cell.angle_beta   90.00
_cell.angle_gamma   90.00
#
_symmetry.space_group_name_H-M   'P 1'
#
loop_
_entity.id
_entity.type
_entity.pdbx_description
1 polymer ?
#
loop_
_entity_poly.entity_id
_entity_poly.type
_entity_poly.pdbx_seq_one_letter_code
_entity_poly.pdbx_strand_id
1 'polypeptide(L)'
;MRENAGSHPAGVFRFPKREYILGRHNQDAYYWPSYNIRAFRRGSAEFVSTRHEEVGGIEGEVYDVPHDEGVCILNLSHRDTFQWIEKTNRYTNMQDRVSFFDTNTPLEAFAQERIAFWLAQSRSRSDYVVSAALLRAVYDIVDRVKLWEAQDGLDGSRAFAAVCAELEATYDIADRAKLWEAQDGPDGKAVFAAVQAELEARDNAFRPGHRRTDTDIPPHRQRSSLKTVMKKIGSRLRGKRP
;
A
#
# COMPACT_ATOMS: atom_id res chain seq x y z
N MET A 1 -31.27 -45.18 -6.05
CA MET A 1 -30.85 -44.52 -7.30
C MET A 1 -30.14 -43.23 -6.92
N ARG A 2 -28.84 -43.11 -7.22
CA ARG A 2 -28.19 -41.79 -7.22
C ARG A 2 -28.54 -41.17 -8.57
N GLU A 3 -29.35 -40.12 -8.60
CA GLU A 3 -29.47 -39.31 -9.80
C GLU A 3 -28.08 -38.80 -10.15
N ASN A 4 -27.60 -39.16 -11.34
CA ASN A 4 -26.39 -38.58 -11.88
C ASN A 4 -26.60 -37.06 -11.94
N ALA A 5 -25.64 -36.28 -11.44
CA ALA A 5 -25.57 -34.83 -11.66
C ALA A 5 -25.53 -34.42 -13.16
N GLY A 6 -25.72 -35.37 -14.09
CA GLY A 6 -25.81 -35.15 -15.53
C GLY A 6 -27.16 -34.62 -16.03
N SER A 7 -28.21 -34.53 -15.19
CA SER A 7 -29.53 -34.05 -15.63
C SER A 7 -29.70 -32.52 -15.63
N HIS A 8 -28.90 -31.77 -14.87
CA HIS A 8 -29.05 -30.32 -14.77
C HIS A 8 -28.50 -29.63 -16.03
N PRO A 9 -29.22 -28.73 -16.73
CA PRO A 9 -28.81 -28.22 -18.05
C PRO A 9 -27.54 -27.36 -18.03
N ALA A 10 -27.18 -26.79 -16.88
CA ALA A 10 -26.03 -25.89 -16.76
C ALA A 10 -24.66 -26.54 -17.09
N GLY A 11 -23.86 -25.79 -17.85
CA GLY A 11 -22.46 -26.11 -18.13
C GLY A 11 -21.53 -25.70 -16.99
N VAL A 12 -21.90 -24.67 -16.22
CA VAL A 12 -21.10 -24.13 -15.11
C VAL A 12 -21.97 -23.89 -13.89
N PHE A 13 -21.44 -24.23 -12.71
CA PHE A 13 -22.09 -24.02 -11.42
C PHE A 13 -21.24 -23.06 -10.58
N ARG A 14 -21.85 -21.96 -10.16
CA ARG A 14 -21.27 -21.05 -9.19
C ARG A 14 -21.87 -21.31 -7.82
N PHE A 15 -21.00 -21.55 -6.85
CA PHE A 15 -21.40 -21.79 -5.48
C PHE A 15 -21.25 -20.51 -4.66
N PRO A 16 -22.19 -20.23 -3.75
CA PRO A 16 -22.07 -19.12 -2.84
C PRO A 16 -20.88 -19.34 -1.93
N LYS A 17 -20.16 -18.26 -1.65
CA LYS A 17 -18.92 -18.27 -0.89
C LYS A 17 -19.14 -17.51 0.42
N ARG A 18 -19.05 -18.25 1.52
CA ARG A 18 -19.08 -17.70 2.86
C ARG A 18 -17.67 -17.27 3.24
N GLU A 19 -17.40 -15.98 3.08
CA GLU A 19 -16.13 -15.37 3.46
C GLU A 19 -16.03 -15.20 4.98
N TYR A 20 -14.93 -15.68 5.55
CA TYR A 20 -14.52 -15.40 6.92
C TYR A 20 -13.34 -14.43 6.91
N ILE A 21 -13.66 -13.16 7.13
CA ILE A 21 -12.70 -12.05 7.22
C ILE A 21 -12.62 -11.62 8.68
N LEU A 22 -11.40 -11.48 9.20
CA LEU A 22 -11.11 -11.31 10.63
C LEU A 22 -11.75 -12.41 11.49
N GLY A 23 -11.75 -13.64 10.97
CA GLY A 23 -12.35 -14.82 11.62
C GLY A 23 -13.88 -14.79 11.74
N ARG A 24 -14.58 -13.84 11.12
CA ARG A 24 -16.03 -13.67 11.21
C ARG A 24 -16.68 -13.66 9.83
N HIS A 25 -17.94 -14.08 9.79
CA HIS A 25 -18.81 -13.94 8.63
C HIS A 25 -20.01 -13.06 9.00
N ASN A 26 -20.37 -12.13 8.11
CA ASN A 26 -21.57 -11.31 8.23
C ASN A 26 -22.23 -11.15 6.86
N GLN A 27 -23.52 -11.46 6.77
CA GLN A 27 -24.30 -11.39 5.53
C GLN A 27 -24.60 -9.95 5.07
N ASP A 28 -24.44 -8.97 5.96
CA ASP A 28 -24.59 -7.55 5.63
C ASP A 28 -23.31 -6.93 5.07
N ALA A 29 -22.19 -7.66 5.05
CA ALA A 29 -20.95 -7.16 4.48
C ALA A 29 -20.97 -7.21 2.94
N TYR A 30 -20.16 -6.36 2.31
CA TYR A 30 -20.07 -6.23 0.84
C TYR A 30 -19.82 -7.54 0.07
N TYR A 31 -19.29 -8.57 0.74
CA TYR A 31 -18.87 -9.83 0.12
C TYR A 31 -19.97 -10.89 0.08
N TRP A 32 -21.15 -10.65 0.66
CA TRP A 32 -22.22 -11.65 0.73
C TRP A 32 -23.52 -11.20 0.02
N PRO A 33 -24.13 -12.07 -0.82
CA PRO A 33 -23.56 -13.30 -1.35
C PRO A 33 -22.51 -13.00 -2.44
N SER A 34 -21.38 -13.70 -2.41
CA SER A 34 -20.45 -13.77 -3.55
C SER A 34 -20.41 -15.20 -4.07
N TYR A 35 -20.11 -15.37 -5.35
CA TYR A 35 -20.21 -16.65 -6.03
C TYR A 35 -18.90 -17.00 -6.74
N ASN A 36 -18.48 -18.26 -6.61
CA ASN A 36 -17.26 -18.78 -7.24
C ASN A 36 -17.59 -20.01 -8.09
N ILE A 37 -16.97 -20.10 -9.27
CA ILE A 37 -17.08 -21.28 -10.13
C ILE A 37 -16.28 -22.42 -9.49
N ARG A 38 -16.93 -23.55 -9.19
CA ARG A 38 -16.27 -24.74 -8.61
C ARG A 38 -16.70 -26.07 -9.21
N ALA A 39 -17.77 -26.10 -9.99
CA ALA A 39 -18.10 -27.26 -10.82
C ALA A 39 -18.47 -26.79 -12.22
N PHE A 40 -17.98 -27.50 -13.22
CA PHE A 40 -18.21 -27.21 -14.62
C PHE A 40 -18.12 -28.50 -15.43
N ARG A 41 -18.85 -28.56 -16.53
CA ARG A 41 -18.71 -29.64 -17.51
C ARG A 41 -17.42 -29.44 -18.30
N ARG A 42 -16.87 -30.55 -18.78
CA ARG A 42 -15.69 -30.52 -19.65
C ARG A 42 -15.97 -29.64 -20.86
N GLY A 43 -15.10 -28.67 -21.13
CA GLY A 43 -15.25 -27.71 -22.22
C GLY A 43 -16.06 -26.46 -21.88
N SER A 44 -16.81 -26.43 -20.77
CA SER A 44 -17.70 -25.30 -20.45
C SER A 44 -17.04 -24.13 -19.72
N ALA A 45 -15.77 -24.26 -19.31
CA ALA A 45 -15.03 -23.20 -18.64
C ALA A 45 -13.56 -23.21 -19.08
N GLU A 46 -13.06 -22.04 -19.48
CA GLU A 46 -11.66 -21.79 -19.81
C GLU A 46 -11.01 -20.96 -18.70
N PHE A 47 -10.03 -21.54 -18.03
CA PHE A 47 -9.27 -20.85 -16.98
C PHE A 47 -8.04 -20.18 -17.59
N VAL A 48 -7.89 -18.89 -17.32
CA VAL A 48 -6.69 -18.14 -17.72
C VAL A 48 -5.65 -18.18 -16.62
N SER A 49 -4.38 -18.01 -17.00
CA SER A 49 -3.28 -17.92 -16.03
C SER A 49 -3.18 -16.55 -15.36
N THR A 50 -3.86 -15.54 -15.90
CA THR A 50 -3.82 -14.17 -15.42
C THR A 50 -4.43 -14.07 -14.02
N ARG A 51 -3.69 -13.46 -13.07
CA ARG A 51 -4.22 -13.28 -11.72
C ARG A 51 -5.37 -12.27 -11.70
N HIS A 52 -6.35 -12.58 -10.84
CA HIS A 52 -7.64 -11.87 -10.68
C HIS A 52 -8.66 -12.10 -11.79
N GLU A 53 -8.35 -12.93 -12.77
CA GLU A 53 -9.31 -13.42 -13.76
C GLU A 53 -9.51 -14.92 -13.50
N GLU A 54 -10.58 -15.30 -12.80
CA GLU A 54 -10.79 -16.73 -12.44
C GLU A 54 -11.15 -17.57 -13.67
N VAL A 55 -11.81 -17.01 -14.69
CA VAL A 55 -12.26 -17.70 -15.90
C VAL A 55 -12.27 -16.70 -17.06
N GLY A 56 -11.58 -17.01 -18.16
CA GLY A 56 -11.53 -16.15 -19.35
C GLY A 56 -12.74 -16.34 -20.28
N GLY A 57 -13.30 -17.55 -20.31
CA GLY A 57 -14.47 -17.89 -21.14
C GLY A 57 -15.39 -18.91 -20.47
N ILE A 58 -16.70 -18.68 -20.56
CA ILE A 58 -17.73 -19.63 -20.14
C ILE A 58 -18.59 -19.99 -21.34
N GLU A 59 -18.74 -21.28 -21.59
CA GLU A 59 -19.65 -21.80 -22.63
C GLU A 59 -20.86 -22.50 -21.99
N GLY A 60 -22.05 -22.09 -22.42
CA GLY A 60 -23.33 -22.64 -21.96
C GLY A 60 -23.92 -21.92 -20.76
N GLU A 61 -24.95 -22.53 -20.16
CA GLU A 61 -25.68 -21.92 -19.05
C GLU A 61 -24.89 -21.96 -17.73
N VAL A 62 -24.92 -20.84 -17.02
CA VAL A 62 -24.38 -20.69 -15.67
C VAL A 62 -25.53 -20.83 -14.68
N TYR A 63 -25.37 -21.72 -13.71
CA TYR A 63 -26.30 -21.88 -12.60
C TYR A 63 -25.67 -21.40 -11.30
N ASP A 64 -26.34 -20.47 -10.64
CA ASP A 64 -25.99 -20.02 -9.30
C ASP A 64 -26.73 -20.89 -8.28
N VAL A 65 -25.97 -21.66 -7.50
CA VAL A 65 -26.53 -22.49 -6.43
C VAL A 65 -27.16 -21.56 -5.38
N PRO A 66 -28.44 -21.73 -5.02
CA PRO A 66 -29.10 -20.83 -4.09
C PRO A 66 -28.35 -20.73 -2.75
N HIS A 67 -28.14 -19.50 -2.27
CA HIS A 67 -27.33 -19.22 -1.08
C HIS A 67 -28.04 -19.47 0.25
N ASP A 68 -29.34 -19.70 0.20
CA ASP A 68 -30.24 -20.06 1.28
C ASP A 68 -30.40 -21.58 1.47
N GLU A 69 -30.00 -22.41 0.49
CA GLU A 69 -30.08 -23.88 0.53
C GLU A 69 -28.92 -24.55 1.32
N GLY A 70 -28.06 -23.77 1.95
CA GLY A 70 -27.04 -24.24 2.90
C GLY A 70 -25.74 -24.78 2.30
N VAL A 71 -25.71 -25.10 1.01
CA VAL A 71 -24.47 -25.50 0.31
C VAL A 71 -23.66 -24.25 -0.04
N CYS A 72 -22.49 -24.09 0.59
CA CYS A 72 -21.58 -22.98 0.30
C CYS A 72 -20.11 -23.38 0.45
N ILE A 73 -19.24 -22.63 -0.22
CA ILE A 73 -17.79 -22.71 -0.02
C ILE A 73 -17.46 -21.89 1.23
N LEU A 74 -16.86 -22.54 2.23
CA LEU A 74 -16.31 -21.83 3.38
C LEU A 74 -14.91 -21.32 3.03
N ASN A 75 -14.75 -20.00 2.92
CA ASN A 75 -13.45 -19.39 2.64
C ASN A 75 -12.87 -18.73 3.90
N LEU A 76 -11.85 -19.36 4.48
CA LEU A 76 -11.10 -18.83 5.62
C LEU A 76 -10.07 -17.81 5.11
N SER A 77 -10.56 -16.60 4.85
CA SER A 77 -9.86 -15.59 4.07
C SER A 77 -8.76 -14.90 4.87
N HIS A 78 -9.11 -14.31 6.02
CA HIS A 78 -8.18 -13.51 6.81
C HIS A 78 -8.47 -13.69 8.29
N ARG A 79 -7.45 -14.04 9.09
CA ARG A 79 -7.58 -14.18 10.54
C ARG A 79 -7.58 -12.81 11.24
N ASP A 80 -6.81 -11.86 10.72
CA ASP A 80 -6.58 -10.53 11.30
C ASP A 80 -6.20 -9.52 10.20
N THR A 81 -6.08 -8.25 10.58
CA THR A 81 -5.67 -7.16 9.67
C THR A 81 -4.25 -7.34 9.16
N PHE A 82 -3.35 -7.92 9.96
CA PHE A 82 -1.97 -8.15 9.56
C PHE A 82 -1.92 -9.09 8.34
N GLN A 83 -2.61 -10.23 8.39
CA GLN A 83 -2.70 -11.17 7.29
C GLN A 83 -3.38 -10.56 6.07
N TRP A 84 -4.37 -9.67 6.27
CA TRP A 84 -4.95 -8.89 5.17
C TRP A 84 -3.88 -8.08 4.44
N ILE A 85 -3.09 -7.30 5.15
CA ILE A 85 -2.03 -6.46 4.57
C ILE A 85 -0.94 -7.32 3.90
N GLU A 86 -0.52 -8.45 4.50
CA GLU A 86 0.42 -9.37 3.87
C GLU A 86 -0.09 -9.91 2.52
N LYS A 87 -1.37 -10.31 2.48
CA LYS A 87 -2.00 -10.77 1.23
C LYS A 87 -2.15 -9.64 0.22
N THR A 88 -2.54 -8.45 0.65
CA THR A 88 -2.56 -7.25 -0.22
C THR A 88 -1.20 -7.06 -0.89
N ASN A 89 -0.12 -7.05 -0.13
CA ASN A 89 1.22 -6.92 -0.69
C ASN A 89 1.55 -8.05 -1.65
N ARG A 90 1.26 -9.30 -1.28
CA ARG A 90 1.49 -10.46 -2.14
C ARG A 90 0.80 -10.29 -3.49
N TYR A 91 -0.50 -9.98 -3.50
CA TYR A 91 -1.28 -9.89 -4.74
C TYR A 91 -0.93 -8.67 -5.59
N THR A 92 -0.74 -7.52 -4.96
CA THR A 92 -0.45 -6.26 -5.67
C THR A 92 1.00 -6.14 -6.12
N ASN A 93 1.90 -7.02 -5.69
CA ASN A 93 3.29 -7.06 -6.17
C ASN A 93 3.47 -7.87 -7.46
N MET A 94 2.45 -8.57 -7.95
CA MET A 94 2.57 -9.34 -9.19
C MET A 94 2.47 -8.47 -10.43
N GLN A 95 3.44 -8.58 -11.32
CA GLN A 95 3.46 -7.85 -12.60
C GLN A 95 2.35 -8.31 -13.54
N ASP A 96 2.09 -9.62 -13.59
CA ASP A 96 1.00 -10.21 -14.38
C ASP A 96 -0.29 -10.27 -13.55
N ARG A 97 -0.96 -9.12 -13.46
CA ARG A 97 -2.28 -8.99 -12.83
C ARG A 97 -3.13 -8.02 -13.63
N VAL A 98 -4.43 -8.33 -13.77
CA VAL A 98 -5.34 -7.37 -14.38
C VAL A 98 -5.64 -6.26 -13.38
N SER A 99 -5.32 -5.02 -13.73
CA SER A 99 -5.84 -3.84 -13.05
C SER A 99 -6.92 -3.23 -13.92
N PHE A 100 -8.12 -3.07 -13.37
CA PHE A 100 -9.28 -2.51 -14.06
C PHE A 100 -9.49 -1.03 -13.70
N PHE A 101 -8.52 -0.39 -13.04
CA PHE A 101 -8.67 0.98 -12.57
C PHE A 101 -8.40 1.99 -13.67
N ASP A 102 -9.21 3.04 -13.73
CA ASP A 102 -8.92 4.20 -14.56
C ASP A 102 -7.67 4.92 -14.01
N THR A 103 -6.62 4.95 -14.82
CA THR A 103 -5.36 5.59 -14.47
C THR A 103 -5.41 7.11 -14.60
N ASN A 104 -6.46 7.66 -15.21
CA ASN A 104 -6.65 9.10 -15.35
C ASN A 104 -7.33 9.72 -14.12
N THR A 105 -7.99 8.93 -13.28
CA THR A 105 -8.55 9.43 -12.01
C THR A 105 -7.42 9.86 -11.06
N PRO A 106 -7.44 11.09 -10.52
CA PRO A 106 -6.50 11.52 -9.50
C PRO A 106 -6.53 10.59 -8.28
N LEU A 107 -5.37 10.28 -7.70
CA LEU A 107 -5.24 9.30 -6.61
C LEU A 107 -6.12 9.61 -5.39
N GLU A 108 -6.27 10.89 -5.03
CA GLU A 108 -7.13 11.33 -3.94
C GLU A 108 -8.61 11.02 -4.22
N ALA A 109 -9.10 11.42 -5.41
CA ALA A 109 -10.47 11.17 -5.83
C ALA A 109 -10.74 9.66 -5.90
N PHE A 110 -9.82 8.90 -6.49
CA PHE A 110 -9.90 7.43 -6.52
C PHE A 110 -10.04 6.84 -5.11
N ALA A 111 -9.21 7.27 -4.15
CA ALA A 111 -9.26 6.74 -2.79
C ALA A 111 -10.61 7.03 -2.10
N GLN A 112 -11.14 8.24 -2.24
CA GLN A 112 -12.44 8.63 -1.71
C GLN A 112 -13.57 7.80 -2.34
N GLU A 113 -13.54 7.63 -3.67
CA GLU A 113 -14.49 6.84 -4.42
C GLU A 113 -14.48 5.36 -4.02
N ARG A 114 -13.29 4.74 -3.84
CA ARG A 114 -13.19 3.34 -3.42
C ARG A 114 -13.73 3.12 -2.01
N ILE A 115 -13.46 4.04 -1.07
CA ILE A 115 -14.05 3.98 0.27
C ILE A 115 -15.57 4.05 0.19
N ALA A 116 -16.11 5.05 -0.54
CA ALA A 116 -17.55 5.22 -0.71
C ALA A 116 -18.20 4.00 -1.38
N PHE A 117 -17.56 3.45 -2.43
CA PHE A 117 -18.03 2.29 -3.16
C PHE A 117 -18.21 1.07 -2.26
N TRP A 118 -17.18 0.66 -1.51
CA TRP A 118 -17.28 -0.54 -0.67
C TRP A 118 -18.21 -0.36 0.53
N LEU A 119 -18.30 0.86 1.04
CA LEU A 119 -19.30 1.19 2.05
C LEU A 119 -20.72 1.13 1.48
N ALA A 120 -20.97 1.56 0.24
CA ALA A 120 -22.29 1.48 -0.39
C ALA A 120 -22.74 0.03 -0.68
N GLN A 121 -21.79 -0.87 -0.93
CA GLN A 121 -22.09 -2.30 -1.14
C GLN A 121 -22.43 -3.07 0.15
N SER A 122 -22.22 -2.46 1.31
CA SER A 122 -22.54 -3.07 2.60
C SER A 122 -23.94 -2.67 3.06
N ARG A 123 -24.70 -3.62 3.62
CA ARG A 123 -26.08 -3.43 4.10
C ARG A 123 -26.16 -2.91 5.54
N SER A 124 -25.06 -3.00 6.28
CA SER A 124 -24.95 -2.58 7.69
C SER A 124 -23.77 -1.63 7.90
N ARG A 125 -23.84 -0.88 9.00
CA ARG A 125 -22.80 0.02 9.49
C ARG A 125 -22.16 -0.43 10.79
N SER A 126 -22.32 -1.71 11.17
CA SER A 126 -21.56 -2.26 12.30
C SER A 126 -20.05 -2.12 12.08
N ASP A 127 -19.28 -1.93 13.16
CA ASP A 127 -17.83 -1.75 13.10
C ASP A 127 -17.12 -2.86 12.33
N TYR A 128 -17.59 -4.10 12.46
CA TYR A 128 -17.06 -5.23 11.70
C TYR A 128 -17.25 -5.05 10.19
N VAL A 129 -18.47 -4.72 9.75
CA VAL A 129 -18.81 -4.56 8.33
C VAL A 129 -18.05 -3.38 7.72
N VAL A 130 -18.01 -2.25 8.44
CA VAL A 130 -17.23 -1.07 8.05
C VAL A 130 -15.75 -1.42 7.95
N SER A 131 -15.19 -2.14 8.93
CA SER A 131 -13.79 -2.57 8.90
C SER A 131 -13.47 -3.44 7.68
N ALA A 132 -14.33 -4.41 7.36
CA ALA A 132 -14.13 -5.27 6.20
C ALA A 132 -14.17 -4.48 4.87
N ALA A 133 -15.12 -3.53 4.74
CA ALA A 133 -15.22 -2.66 3.57
C ALA A 133 -13.99 -1.73 3.44
N LEU A 134 -13.52 -1.16 4.55
CA LEU A 134 -12.31 -0.31 4.55
C LEU A 134 -11.06 -1.10 4.18
N LEU A 135 -10.89 -2.32 4.69
CA LEU A 135 -9.78 -3.19 4.30
C LEU A 135 -9.78 -3.49 2.79
N ARG A 136 -10.96 -3.67 2.21
CA ARG A 136 -11.11 -3.82 0.75
C ARG A 136 -10.81 -2.54 -0.01
N ALA A 137 -11.22 -1.38 0.49
CA ALA A 137 -10.84 -0.09 -0.10
C ALA A 137 -9.32 0.13 -0.05
N VAL A 138 -8.69 -0.18 1.08
CA VAL A 138 -7.22 -0.10 1.24
C VAL A 138 -6.50 -1.01 0.25
N TYR A 139 -7.02 -2.22 -0.02
CA TYR A 139 -6.48 -3.08 -1.06
C TYR A 139 -6.44 -2.36 -2.42
N ASP A 140 -7.58 -1.81 -2.86
CA ASP A 140 -7.69 -1.14 -4.15
C ASP A 140 -6.78 0.11 -4.22
N ILE A 141 -6.70 0.88 -3.13
CA ILE A 141 -5.83 2.07 -3.03
C ILE A 141 -4.36 1.67 -3.15
N VAL A 142 -3.91 0.66 -2.40
CA VAL A 142 -2.52 0.18 -2.45
C VAL A 142 -2.17 -0.30 -3.86
N ASP A 143 -3.08 -1.04 -4.51
CA ASP A 143 -2.87 -1.52 -5.87
C ASP A 143 -2.73 -0.36 -6.87
N ARG A 144 -3.60 0.65 -6.78
CA ARG A 144 -3.57 1.83 -7.64
C ARG A 144 -2.32 2.69 -7.44
N VAL A 145 -1.83 2.81 -6.19
CA VAL A 145 -0.57 3.51 -5.88
C VAL A 145 0.62 2.78 -6.49
N LYS A 146 0.69 1.45 -6.33
CA LYS A 146 1.77 0.64 -6.94
C LYS A 146 1.74 0.68 -8.47
N LEU A 147 0.56 0.75 -9.07
CA LEU A 147 0.43 0.95 -10.51
C LEU A 147 0.99 2.32 -10.93
N TRP A 148 0.70 3.38 -10.18
CA TRP A 148 1.29 4.70 -10.42
C TRP A 148 2.82 4.69 -10.26
N GLU A 149 3.36 4.05 -9.21
CA GLU A 149 4.81 3.92 -9.01
C GLU A 149 5.49 3.27 -10.21
N ALA A 150 4.89 2.20 -10.75
CA ALA A 150 5.40 1.52 -11.94
C ALA A 150 5.32 2.39 -13.21
N GLN A 151 4.24 3.16 -13.39
CA GLN A 151 4.04 4.05 -14.53
C GLN A 151 4.98 5.26 -14.51
N ASP A 152 5.24 5.82 -13.34
CA ASP A 152 6.18 6.92 -13.12
C ASP A 152 7.65 6.45 -13.20
N GLY A 153 7.88 5.14 -13.20
CA GLY A 153 9.21 4.53 -13.26
C GLY A 153 9.99 4.65 -11.96
N LEU A 154 9.28 4.75 -10.83
CA LEU A 154 9.89 4.87 -9.51
C LEU A 154 10.55 3.56 -9.10
N ASP A 155 11.86 3.62 -8.85
CA ASP A 155 12.60 2.59 -8.12
C ASP A 155 12.84 3.10 -6.69
N GLY A 156 11.84 2.89 -5.84
CA GLY A 156 11.88 3.33 -4.45
C GLY A 156 13.04 2.73 -3.67
N SER A 157 13.45 1.50 -3.96
CA SER A 157 14.59 0.85 -3.29
C SER A 157 15.90 1.53 -3.64
N ARG A 158 16.15 1.81 -4.94
CA ARG A 158 17.34 2.53 -5.37
C ARG A 158 17.34 3.97 -4.86
N ALA A 159 16.21 4.66 -4.94
CA ALA A 159 16.09 6.03 -4.44
C ALA A 159 16.36 6.10 -2.93
N PHE A 160 15.79 5.18 -2.15
CA PHE A 160 16.02 5.11 -0.72
C PHE A 160 17.48 4.77 -0.38
N ALA A 161 18.08 3.79 -1.08
CA ALA A 161 19.47 3.44 -0.89
C ALA A 161 20.42 4.61 -1.17
N ALA A 162 20.13 5.41 -2.21
CA ALA A 162 20.89 6.61 -2.52
C ALA A 162 20.82 7.64 -1.38
N VAL A 163 19.62 7.88 -0.82
CA VAL A 163 19.45 8.76 0.35
C VAL A 163 20.21 8.23 1.57
N CYS A 164 20.16 6.93 1.83
CA CYS A 164 20.92 6.32 2.92
C CYS A 164 22.43 6.53 2.75
N ALA A 165 22.96 6.27 1.55
CA ALA A 165 24.38 6.45 1.25
C ALA A 165 24.82 7.92 1.39
N GLU A 166 23.98 8.86 0.97
CA GLU A 166 24.23 10.30 1.11
C GLU A 166 24.27 10.74 2.58
N LEU A 167 23.31 10.26 3.39
CA LEU A 167 23.26 10.54 4.82
C LEU A 167 24.45 9.94 5.57
N GLU A 168 24.82 8.70 5.26
CA GLU A 168 25.98 8.02 5.85
C GLU A 168 27.27 8.79 5.55
N ALA A 169 27.50 9.18 4.29
CA ALA A 169 28.65 10.01 3.93
C ALA A 169 28.68 11.35 4.68
N THR A 170 27.52 11.94 4.95
CA THR A 170 27.40 13.21 5.68
C THR A 170 27.73 13.04 7.17
N TYR A 171 27.27 11.95 7.79
CA TYR A 171 27.59 11.66 9.18
C TYR A 171 29.06 11.26 9.36
N ASP A 172 29.65 10.52 8.43
CA ASP A 172 31.09 10.20 8.44
C ASP A 172 31.96 11.47 8.38
N ILE A 173 31.55 12.47 7.59
CA ILE A 173 32.20 13.78 7.56
C ILE A 173 32.09 14.47 8.92
N ALA A 174 30.89 14.51 9.50
CA ALA A 174 30.64 15.18 10.77
C ALA A 174 31.34 14.52 11.97
N ASP A 175 31.41 13.19 12.00
CA ASP A 175 32.06 12.44 13.07
C ASP A 175 33.58 12.49 12.95
N ARG A 176 34.13 12.51 11.72
CA ARG A 176 35.53 12.90 11.51
C ARG A 176 35.78 14.30 12.07
N ALA A 177 34.96 15.30 11.74
CA ALA A 177 35.13 16.67 12.24
C ALA A 177 35.21 16.75 13.77
N LYS A 178 34.38 15.98 14.48
CA LYS A 178 34.40 15.91 15.96
C LYS A 178 35.64 15.20 16.52
N LEU A 179 36.11 14.13 15.88
CA LEU A 179 37.35 13.45 16.26
C LEU A 179 38.56 14.41 16.15
N TRP A 180 38.54 15.31 15.16
CA TRP A 180 39.59 16.32 14.97
C TRP A 180 39.46 17.52 15.91
N GLU A 181 38.25 17.94 16.30
CA GLU A 181 38.02 18.96 17.33
C GLU A 181 38.61 18.54 18.70
N ALA A 182 38.81 17.23 18.93
CA ALA A 182 39.46 16.67 20.11
C ALA A 182 41.00 16.65 20.04
N GLN A 183 41.61 16.83 18.85
CA GLN A 183 43.06 16.96 18.65
C GLN A 183 43.41 18.44 18.48
N ASP A 184 43.78 19.10 19.57
CA ASP A 184 44.02 20.55 19.60
C ASP A 184 45.27 20.95 18.77
N GLY A 185 45.11 21.86 17.80
CA GLY A 185 46.19 22.36 16.93
C GLY A 185 45.72 23.21 15.72
N PRO A 186 46.60 24.05 15.12
CA PRO A 186 46.25 24.90 13.98
C PRO A 186 45.82 24.12 12.74
N ASP A 187 46.38 22.93 12.53
CA ASP A 187 46.01 22.05 11.40
C ASP A 187 44.60 21.47 11.57
N GLY A 188 44.18 21.16 12.81
CA GLY A 188 42.82 20.69 13.12
C GLY A 188 41.74 21.73 12.82
N LYS A 189 42.03 23.03 13.04
CA LYS A 189 41.09 24.12 12.73
C LYS A 189 40.86 24.31 11.23
N ALA A 190 41.90 24.18 10.42
CA ALA A 190 41.79 24.28 8.97
C ALA A 190 40.97 23.12 8.39
N VAL A 191 41.19 21.90 8.89
CA VAL A 191 40.43 20.70 8.50
C VAL A 191 38.96 20.81 8.92
N PHE A 192 38.68 21.29 10.14
CA PHE A 192 37.31 21.51 10.61
C PHE A 192 36.57 22.54 9.74
N ALA A 193 37.21 23.67 9.40
CA ALA A 193 36.62 24.67 8.53
C ALA A 193 36.34 24.12 7.12
N ALA A 194 37.23 23.27 6.58
CA ALA A 194 37.01 22.62 5.30
C ALA A 194 35.83 21.64 5.33
N VAL A 195 35.71 20.85 6.40
CA VAL A 195 34.59 19.94 6.61
C VAL A 195 33.27 20.71 6.77
N GLN A 196 33.26 21.81 7.53
CA GLN A 196 32.09 22.65 7.69
C GLN A 196 31.65 23.25 6.34
N ALA A 197 32.60 23.73 5.53
CA ALA A 197 32.33 24.24 4.19
C ALA A 197 31.74 23.16 3.27
N GLU A 198 32.23 21.91 3.35
CA GLU A 198 31.67 20.78 2.59
C GLU A 198 30.22 20.49 3.00
N LEU A 199 29.92 20.48 4.30
CA LEU A 199 28.56 20.28 4.81
C LEU A 199 27.60 21.40 4.38
N GLU A 200 28.05 22.66 4.46
CA GLU A 200 27.25 23.82 4.03
C GLU A 200 27.01 23.82 2.52
N ALA A 201 27.99 23.42 1.71
CA ALA A 201 27.82 23.25 0.27
C ALA A 201 26.77 22.16 -0.07
N ARG A 202 26.77 21.04 0.67
CA ARG A 202 25.78 19.97 0.50
C ARG A 202 24.37 20.38 0.94
N ASP A 203 24.19 21.04 2.09
CA ASP A 203 22.85 21.52 2.53
C ASP A 203 22.25 22.53 1.53
N ASN A 204 23.10 23.36 0.92
CA ASN A 204 22.66 24.29 -0.13
C ASN A 204 22.24 23.58 -1.41
N ALA A 205 22.91 22.49 -1.80
CA ALA A 205 22.51 21.67 -2.94
C ALA A 205 21.17 20.94 -2.69
N PHE A 206 20.90 20.55 -1.43
CA PHE A 206 19.67 19.86 -1.02
C PHE A 206 18.44 20.78 -0.91
N ARG A 207 18.62 22.10 -1.00
CA ARG A 207 17.51 23.06 -1.14
C ARG A 207 17.33 23.41 -2.61
N PRO A 208 16.58 22.63 -3.41
CA PRO A 208 16.14 23.12 -4.69
C PRO A 208 15.32 24.38 -4.44
N GLY A 209 15.67 25.47 -5.13
CA GLY A 209 15.13 26.79 -4.90
C GLY A 209 13.61 26.76 -4.72
N HIS A 210 13.14 27.19 -3.55
CA HIS A 210 11.78 27.69 -3.35
C HIS A 210 11.61 28.97 -4.18
N ARG A 211 11.51 28.80 -5.49
CA ARG A 211 11.02 29.79 -6.45
C ARG A 211 10.06 29.11 -7.42
N ARG A 212 9.09 28.38 -6.86
CA ARG A 212 7.76 28.31 -7.48
C ARG A 212 6.92 29.38 -6.79
N THR A 213 6.52 30.39 -7.55
CA THR A 213 5.44 31.30 -7.18
C THR A 213 4.14 30.51 -7.24
N ASP A 214 3.81 29.77 -6.18
CA ASP A 214 2.45 29.33 -5.93
C ASP A 214 1.73 30.50 -5.24
N THR A 215 1.07 31.33 -6.05
CA THR A 215 -0.10 32.06 -5.58
C THR A 215 -1.20 31.03 -5.30
N ASP A 216 -1.79 31.13 -4.11
CA ASP A 216 -3.06 30.50 -3.68
C ASP A 216 -3.00 29.17 -2.89
N ILE A 217 -2.17 29.10 -1.85
CA ILE A 217 -2.44 28.20 -0.70
C ILE A 217 -2.28 28.97 0.63
N PRO A 218 -3.32 29.07 1.48
CA PRO A 218 -3.23 29.82 2.74
C PRO A 218 -2.30 29.11 3.74
N PRO A 219 -1.52 29.86 4.55
CA PRO A 219 -0.44 29.29 5.33
C PRO A 219 -0.97 28.61 6.60
N HIS A 220 -0.83 27.28 6.66
CA HIS A 220 -0.93 26.55 7.92
C HIS A 220 0.37 26.74 8.72
N ARG A 221 0.28 27.57 9.78
CA ARG A 221 1.37 27.85 10.73
C ARG A 221 1.74 26.58 11.52
N GLN A 222 2.89 26.00 11.23
CA GLN A 222 3.89 25.57 12.22
C GLN A 222 5.13 25.02 11.51
N ARG A 223 6.13 25.88 11.26
CA ARG A 223 7.50 25.44 10.93
C ARG A 223 8.37 25.67 12.15
N SER A 224 8.62 24.62 12.93
CA SER A 224 9.78 24.63 13.84
C SER A 224 11.02 24.45 12.96
N SER A 225 11.80 25.52 12.81
CA SER A 225 13.01 25.47 11.97
C SER A 225 14.02 24.48 12.55
N LEU A 226 14.66 23.70 11.70
CA LEU A 226 15.76 22.80 12.04
C LEU A 226 16.86 23.50 12.86
N LYS A 227 17.05 24.82 12.64
CA LYS A 227 17.92 25.69 13.45
C LYS A 227 17.58 25.66 14.94
N THR A 228 16.31 25.57 15.32
CA THR A 228 15.87 25.49 16.71
C THR A 228 16.22 24.13 17.33
N VAL A 229 16.12 23.05 16.55
CA VAL A 229 16.49 21.69 16.98
C VAL A 229 18.01 21.59 17.15
N MET A 230 18.78 22.09 16.19
CA MET A 230 20.25 22.07 16.26
C MET A 230 20.81 22.95 17.39
N LYS A 231 20.19 24.11 17.66
CA LYS A 231 20.55 24.98 18.81
C LYS A 231 20.28 24.30 20.16
N LYS A 232 19.29 23.41 20.23
CA LYS A 232 18.92 22.64 21.44
C LYS A 232 19.85 21.44 21.68
N ILE A 233 20.43 20.88 20.63
CA ILE A 233 21.45 19.81 20.71
C ILE A 233 22.80 20.42 21.12
N GLY A 234 23.20 21.55 20.52
CA GLY A 234 24.45 22.23 20.85
C GLY A 234 24.51 22.86 22.24
N SER A 235 23.38 23.08 22.92
CA SER A 235 23.35 23.53 24.31
C SER A 235 23.44 22.38 25.32
N ARG A 236 22.99 21.17 24.96
CA ARG A 236 23.09 19.97 25.82
C ARG A 236 24.51 19.40 25.87
N LEU A 237 25.29 19.57 24.81
CA LEU A 237 26.67 19.08 24.74
C LEU A 237 27.69 20.00 25.43
N ARG A 238 27.31 21.24 25.80
CA ARG A 238 28.19 22.23 26.44
C ARG A 238 28.00 22.39 27.95
N GLY A 239 27.19 21.56 28.58
CA GLY A 239 26.85 21.73 30.00
C GLY A 239 26.80 20.44 30.79
N LYS A 240 27.98 19.95 31.21
CA LYS A 240 28.30 19.42 32.56
C LYS A 240 29.72 18.85 32.52
N ARG A 241 30.70 19.67 32.89
CA ARG A 241 31.91 19.16 33.55
C ARG A 241 31.60 19.09 35.06
N PRO A 242 32.12 18.09 35.79
CA PRO A 242 31.86 17.89 37.21
C PRO A 242 32.24 19.11 38.07
#